data_AF-A0A3M0X3E6-F1
#
_entry.id   AF-A0A3M0X3E6-F1
#
_cell.length_a   1.000
_cell.length_b   1.000
_cell.length_c   1.000
_cell.angle_alpha   90.00
_cell.angle_beta   90.00
_cell.angle_gamma   90.00
#
_symmetry.space_group_name_H-M   'P 1'
#
loop_
_entity.id
_entity.type
_entity.pdbx_description
1 polymer ?
#
loop_
_entity_poly.entity_id
_entity_poly.type
_entity_poly.pdbx_seq_one_letter_code
_entity_poly.pdbx_strand_id
1 'polypeptide(L)'
;MLSLHKYNMMPIERWIRLIAGFQAMLYSLLSYYHSYYWNLPLILMGWTFLLSFFINCSPLMILFWSLGVREERPPGARSPWIIGKGTVFYIERWTRLLAGLVYLTGGIVAFIHVDLFGVEHSYWSLFTAAVGFIQFQGAFSNWCPSLSFLKWMGAKDERSLNEKSTSS
;
A
#
# COMPACT_ATOMS: atom_id res chain seq x y z
N MET A 1 -31.41 0.92 -21.35
CA MET A 1 -30.90 2.26 -20.99
C MET A 1 -30.64 2.34 -19.47
N LEU A 2 -29.85 1.41 -18.91
CA LEU A 2 -29.59 1.28 -17.46
C LEU A 2 -28.25 0.56 -17.18
N SER A 3 -27.19 0.97 -17.89
CA SER A 3 -25.80 0.53 -17.62
C SER A 3 -24.85 1.73 -17.42
N LEU A 4 -25.42 2.92 -17.18
CA LEU A 4 -24.65 4.17 -17.00
C LEU A 4 -24.36 4.53 -15.55
N HIS A 5 -24.65 3.63 -14.60
CA HIS A 5 -24.27 3.79 -13.19
C HIS A 5 -23.43 2.62 -12.67
N LYS A 6 -22.55 2.07 -13.52
CA LYS A 6 -21.37 1.36 -13.01
C LYS A 6 -20.47 2.44 -12.43
N TYR A 7 -20.78 2.90 -11.22
CA TYR A 7 -19.99 3.88 -10.50
C TYR A 7 -18.53 3.45 -10.63
N ASN A 8 -17.72 4.31 -11.25
CA ASN A 8 -16.27 4.30 -11.10
C ASN A 8 -15.94 4.68 -9.64
N MET A 9 -16.51 3.97 -8.66
CA MET A 9 -15.97 3.97 -7.32
C MET A 9 -14.54 3.54 -7.49
N MET A 10 -13.62 4.45 -7.19
CA MET A 10 -12.21 4.10 -7.16
C MET A 10 -12.11 2.89 -6.22
N PRO A 11 -11.57 1.75 -6.71
CA PRO A 11 -11.51 0.53 -5.93
C PRO A 11 -10.79 0.84 -4.61
N ILE A 12 -11.21 0.24 -3.50
CA ILE A 12 -10.80 0.66 -2.14
C ILE A 12 -9.28 0.65 -1.96
N GLU A 13 -8.59 -0.18 -2.73
CA GLU A 13 -7.15 -0.29 -2.84
C GLU A 13 -6.50 0.98 -3.38
N ARG A 14 -7.18 1.68 -4.29
CA ARG A 14 -6.73 2.96 -4.85
C ARG A 14 -6.80 4.06 -3.80
N TRP A 15 -7.84 4.05 -2.96
CA TRP A 15 -7.94 4.93 -1.80
C TRP A 15 -6.87 4.63 -0.76
N ILE A 16 -6.63 3.36 -0.44
CA ILE A 16 -5.57 2.95 0.49
C ILE A 16 -4.20 3.46 0.04
N ARG A 17 -3.88 3.34 -1.27
CA ARG A 17 -2.62 3.83 -1.83
C ARG A 17 -2.51 5.35 -1.80
N LEU A 18 -3.62 6.06 -2.10
CA LEU A 18 -3.67 7.52 -2.04
C LEU A 18 -3.40 8.02 -0.62
N ILE A 19 -4.14 7.48 0.35
CA ILE A 19 -4.02 7.86 1.76
C ILE A 19 -2.61 7.54 2.26
N ALA A 20 -2.09 6.34 1.99
CA ALA A 20 -0.75 5.96 2.41
C ALA A 20 0.36 6.79 1.75
N GLY A 21 0.23 7.14 0.46
CA GLY A 21 1.18 8.00 -0.25
C GLY A 21 1.16 9.43 0.28
N PHE A 22 -0.03 10.00 0.46
CA PHE A 22 -0.22 11.34 1.02
C PHE A 22 0.34 11.43 2.45
N GLN A 23 0.02 10.44 3.28
CA GLN A 23 0.52 10.37 4.65
C GLN A 23 2.06 10.31 4.68
N ALA A 24 2.67 9.49 3.82
CA ALA A 24 4.12 9.35 3.76
C ALA A 24 4.81 10.65 3.33
N MET A 25 4.25 11.36 2.35
CA MET A 25 4.74 12.68 1.95
C MET A 25 4.63 13.70 3.08
N LEU A 26 3.47 13.77 3.73
CA LEU A 26 3.21 14.72 4.80
C LEU A 26 4.18 14.52 5.97
N TYR A 27 4.38 13.29 6.42
CA TYR A 27 5.28 13.01 7.53
C TYR A 27 6.76 13.21 7.18
N SER A 28 7.18 12.87 5.96
CA SER A 28 8.56 13.12 5.53
C SER A 28 8.84 14.63 5.46
N LEU A 29 7.88 15.40 4.96
CA LEU A 29 7.97 16.87 4.90
C LEU A 29 7.97 17.49 6.30
N LEU A 30 7.11 17.01 7.18
CA LEU A 30 7.01 17.50 8.55
C LEU A 30 8.24 17.11 9.38
N SER A 31 8.83 15.95 9.11
CA SER A 31 10.14 15.57 9.64
C SER A 31 11.23 16.51 9.20
N TYR A 32 11.17 17.01 7.96
CA TYR A 32 12.16 17.94 7.44
C TYR A 32 12.04 19.33 8.07
N TYR A 33 10.82 19.83 8.30
CA TYR A 33 10.60 21.19 8.78
C TYR A 33 10.53 21.34 10.30
N HIS A 34 10.00 20.36 11.02
CA HIS A 34 9.66 20.55 12.44
C HIS A 34 10.52 19.71 13.38
N SER A 35 10.57 18.39 13.19
CA SER A 35 11.32 17.50 14.09
C SER A 35 11.47 16.12 13.51
N TYR A 36 12.63 15.52 13.71
CA TYR A 36 12.95 14.16 13.29
C TYR A 36 11.94 13.08 13.79
N TYR A 37 11.33 13.27 14.97
CA TYR A 37 10.35 12.34 15.54
C TYR A 37 9.09 12.16 14.70
N TRP A 38 8.82 13.07 13.75
CA TRP A 38 7.73 12.92 12.78
C TRP A 38 7.91 11.73 11.82
N ASN A 39 9.07 11.05 11.83
CA ASN A 39 9.25 9.76 11.15
C ASN A 39 8.71 8.55 11.95
N LEU A 40 8.37 8.68 13.24
CA LEU A 40 7.81 7.58 14.02
C LEU A 40 6.49 7.03 13.42
N PRO A 41 5.52 7.88 13.02
CA PRO A 41 4.33 7.42 12.29
C PRO A 41 4.64 6.66 10.99
N LEU A 42 5.70 7.05 10.26
CA LEU A 42 6.15 6.36 9.03
C LEU A 42 6.65 4.94 9.34
N ILE A 43 7.44 4.79 10.43
CA ILE A 43 7.93 3.48 10.90
C ILE A 43 6.76 2.60 11.31
N LEU A 44 5.81 3.13 12.09
CA LEU A 44 4.61 2.40 12.51
C LEU A 44 3.76 1.98 11.31
N MET A 45 3.55 2.88 10.34
CA MET A 45 2.81 2.56 9.12
C MET A 45 3.53 1.50 8.29
N GLY A 46 4.86 1.60 8.12
CA GLY A 46 5.68 0.58 7.49
C GLY A 46 5.55 -0.79 8.16
N TRP A 47 5.59 -0.80 9.50
CA TRP A 47 5.37 -2.01 10.31
C TRP A 47 3.98 -2.60 10.10
N THR A 48 2.92 -1.78 10.08
CA THR A 48 1.55 -2.28 9.82
C THR A 48 1.39 -2.89 8.43
N PHE A 49 2.05 -2.33 7.40
CA PHE A 49 2.04 -2.90 6.06
C PHE A 49 2.82 -4.21 5.98
N LEU A 50 3.95 -4.30 6.70
CA LEU A 50 4.74 -5.52 6.78
C LEU A 50 3.97 -6.63 7.51
N LEU A 51 3.29 -6.31 8.62
CA LEU A 51 2.39 -7.24 9.30
C LEU A 51 1.20 -7.64 8.44
N SER A 52 0.64 -6.73 7.64
CA SER A 52 -0.46 -7.05 6.72
C SER A 52 -0.07 -8.13 5.72
N PHE A 53 1.20 -8.23 5.35
CA PHE A 53 1.71 -9.32 4.53
C PHE A 53 1.64 -10.67 5.24
N PHE A 54 1.95 -10.75 6.53
CA PHE A 54 1.98 -12.02 7.28
C PHE A 54 0.62 -12.43 7.82
N ILE A 55 -0.09 -11.49 8.45
CA ILE A 55 -1.39 -11.71 9.10
C ILE A 55 -2.50 -11.82 8.04
N ASN A 56 -2.19 -11.45 6.79
CA ASN A 56 -3.14 -11.40 5.69
C ASN A 56 -4.34 -10.54 6.07
N CYS A 57 -4.18 -9.54 6.96
CA CYS A 57 -5.22 -8.68 7.51
C CYS A 57 -4.71 -7.24 7.50
N SER A 58 -5.39 -6.34 6.77
CA SER A 58 -4.99 -4.93 6.73
C SER A 58 -5.81 -4.15 7.77
N PRO A 59 -5.18 -3.45 8.72
CA PRO A 59 -5.91 -2.72 9.77
C PRO A 59 -6.82 -1.63 9.21
N LEU A 60 -6.47 -1.04 8.05
CA LEU A 60 -7.28 -0.03 7.39
C LEU A 60 -8.57 -0.61 6.79
N MET A 61 -8.55 -1.89 6.39
CA MET A 61 -9.77 -2.61 6.00
C MET A 61 -10.67 -2.91 7.19
N ILE A 62 -10.10 -3.23 8.36
CA ILE A 62 -10.86 -3.39 9.61
C ILE A 62 -11.54 -2.05 9.97
N LEU A 63 -10.81 -0.95 9.83
CA LEU A 63 -11.35 0.39 10.06
C LEU A 63 -12.51 0.70 9.10
N PHE A 64 -12.35 0.46 7.80
CA PHE A 64 -13.44 0.65 6.83
C PHE A 64 -14.65 -0.23 7.12
N TRP A 65 -14.43 -1.47 7.54
CA TRP A 65 -15.50 -2.35 7.99
C TRP A 65 -16.21 -1.79 9.24
N SER A 66 -15.46 -1.25 10.19
CA SER A 66 -16.01 -0.58 11.38
C SER A 66 -16.79 0.69 11.05
N LEU A 67 -16.46 1.37 9.95
CA LEU A 67 -17.17 2.56 9.45
C LEU A 67 -18.39 2.18 8.58
N GLY A 68 -18.70 0.89 8.46
CA GLY A 68 -19.83 0.42 7.67
C GLY A 68 -19.59 0.45 6.15
N VAL A 69 -18.37 0.73 5.71
CA VAL A 69 -17.99 0.66 4.30
C VAL A 69 -17.89 -0.82 3.92
N ARG A 70 -18.92 -1.34 3.26
CA ARG A 70 -18.92 -2.70 2.73
C ARG A 70 -18.22 -2.73 1.37
N GLU A 71 -17.31 -3.68 1.23
CA GLU A 71 -16.75 -4.07 -0.07
C GLU A 71 -17.88 -4.62 -0.95
N GLU A 72 -18.18 -3.96 -2.06
CA GLU A 72 -19.06 -4.52 -3.09
C GLU A 72 -18.30 -5.62 -3.83
N ARG A 73 -18.42 -6.86 -3.32
CA ARG A 73 -17.81 -8.03 -3.96
C ARG A 73 -18.66 -8.51 -5.13
N PRO A 74 -18.06 -8.87 -6.27
CA PRO A 74 -18.78 -9.55 -7.33
C PRO A 74 -19.33 -10.89 -6.79
N PRO A 75 -20.56 -11.27 -7.20
CA PRO A 75 -21.18 -12.51 -6.74
C PRO A 75 -20.28 -13.71 -7.09
N GLY A 76 -19.90 -14.50 -6.09
CA GLY A 76 -19.00 -15.65 -6.24
C GLY A 76 -17.54 -15.43 -5.81
N ALA A 77 -17.11 -14.19 -5.52
CA ALA A 77 -15.75 -13.94 -5.02
C ALA A 77 -15.57 -14.46 -3.57
N ARG A 78 -14.80 -15.54 -3.42
CA ARG A 78 -14.39 -16.09 -2.13
C ARG A 78 -13.62 -15.01 -1.35
N SER A 79 -13.91 -14.84 -0.06
CA SER A 79 -13.27 -13.78 0.74
C SER A 79 -11.76 -13.99 0.78
N PRO A 80 -10.93 -12.97 0.43
CA PRO A 80 -9.46 -13.07 0.46
C PRO A 80 -8.89 -13.49 1.82
N TRP A 81 -9.68 -13.27 2.88
CA TRP A 81 -9.34 -13.55 4.28
C TRP A 81 -9.53 -15.02 4.69
N ILE A 82 -10.25 -15.83 3.90
CA ILE A 82 -10.48 -17.25 4.22
C ILE A 82 -9.33 -18.07 3.65
N ILE A 83 -8.47 -18.50 4.57
CA ILE A 83 -7.37 -19.44 4.43
C ILE A 83 -7.79 -20.60 3.52
N GLY A 84 -7.29 -20.59 2.29
CA GLY A 84 -7.58 -21.59 1.27
C GLY A 84 -6.41 -21.77 0.33
N LYS A 85 -5.50 -22.67 0.74
CA LYS A 85 -4.44 -23.35 -0.03
C LYS A 85 -4.15 -22.80 -1.44
N GLY A 86 -3.02 -22.11 -1.56
CA GLY A 86 -2.40 -21.72 -2.81
C GLY A 86 -1.71 -20.37 -2.67
N THR A 87 -0.37 -20.36 -2.75
CA THR A 87 0.46 -19.16 -2.84
C THR A 87 0.22 -18.45 -4.17
N VAL A 88 -0.98 -17.95 -4.38
CA VAL A 88 -1.25 -17.07 -5.52
C VAL A 88 -0.62 -15.72 -5.19
N PHE A 89 0.39 -15.37 -5.98
CA PHE A 89 1.16 -14.14 -5.88
C PHE A 89 0.31 -12.95 -6.34
N TYR A 90 -0.51 -12.41 -5.44
CA TYR A 90 -1.32 -11.23 -5.73
C TYR A 90 -0.46 -9.97 -5.71
N ILE A 91 -0.43 -9.25 -6.84
CA ILE A 91 0.39 -8.06 -7.07
C ILE A 91 0.19 -6.98 -5.96
N GLU A 92 -1.03 -6.88 -5.43
CA GLU A 92 -1.39 -5.88 -4.43
C GLU A 92 -0.72 -6.14 -3.08
N ARG A 93 -0.59 -7.41 -2.70
CA ARG A 93 0.05 -7.83 -1.44
C ARG A 93 1.53 -7.51 -1.45
N TRP A 94 2.19 -7.72 -2.59
CA TRP A 94 3.59 -7.34 -2.80
C TRP A 94 3.81 -5.85 -2.87
N THR A 95 2.88 -5.11 -3.49
CA THR A 95 2.97 -3.64 -3.53
C THR A 95 2.92 -3.06 -2.11
N ARG A 96 2.05 -3.58 -1.24
CA ARG A 96 1.99 -3.18 0.17
C ARG A 96 3.26 -3.57 0.94
N LEU A 97 3.81 -4.76 0.70
CA LEU A 97 5.06 -5.18 1.33
C LEU A 97 6.25 -4.30 0.91
N LEU A 98 6.39 -4.01 -0.39
CA LEU A 98 7.46 -3.17 -0.91
C LEU A 98 7.37 -1.75 -0.35
N ALA A 99 6.16 -1.17 -0.32
CA ALA A 99 5.91 0.13 0.31
C ALA A 99 6.28 0.11 1.80
N GLY A 100 5.80 -0.90 2.53
CA GLY A 100 6.08 -1.04 3.96
C GLY A 100 7.56 -1.19 4.27
N LEU A 101 8.28 -1.95 3.45
CA LEU A 101 9.73 -2.15 3.60
C LEU A 101 10.51 -0.86 3.34
N VAL A 102 10.12 -0.06 2.34
CA VAL A 102 10.73 1.26 2.09
C VAL A 102 10.47 2.23 3.23
N TYR A 103 9.24 2.29 3.75
CA TYR A 103 8.88 3.20 4.85
C TYR A 103 9.57 2.82 6.16
N LEU A 104 9.65 1.53 6.45
CA LEU A 104 10.31 1.01 7.63
C LEU A 104 11.82 1.20 7.56
N THR A 105 12.45 0.87 6.43
CA THR A 105 13.90 1.09 6.26
C THR A 105 14.24 2.57 6.27
N GLY A 106 13.50 3.42 5.54
CA GLY A 106 13.70 4.87 5.55
C GLY A 106 13.59 5.47 6.94
N GLY A 107 12.55 5.13 7.70
CA GLY A 107 12.36 5.64 9.05
C GLY A 107 13.39 5.12 10.06
N ILE A 108 13.72 3.83 10.04
CA ILE A 108 14.74 3.26 10.95
C ILE A 108 16.12 3.83 10.64
N VAL A 109 16.49 3.91 9.37
CA VAL A 109 17.78 4.47 8.95
C VAL A 109 17.87 5.91 9.40
N ALA A 110 16.83 6.71 9.19
CA ALA A 110 16.84 8.09 9.65
C ALA A 110 16.94 8.18 11.19
N PHE A 111 16.40 7.19 11.93
CA PHE A 111 16.39 7.19 13.40
C PHE A 111 17.77 6.87 13.95
N ILE A 112 18.38 5.84 13.39
CA ILE A 112 19.76 5.45 13.70
C ILE A 112 20.73 6.59 13.34
N HIS A 113 20.54 7.28 12.22
CA HIS A 113 21.48 8.35 11.83
C HIS A 113 21.44 9.55 12.78
N VAL A 114 20.26 9.96 13.24
CA VAL A 114 20.13 11.07 14.18
C VAL A 114 20.65 10.69 15.57
N ASP A 115 20.25 9.53 16.11
CA ASP A 115 20.63 9.14 17.47
C ASP A 115 22.08 8.66 17.58
N LEU A 116 22.59 7.94 16.58
CA LEU A 116 23.91 7.30 16.65
C LEU A 116 25.03 8.18 16.10
N PHE A 117 24.74 9.03 15.11
CA PHE A 117 25.76 9.82 14.42
C PHE A 117 25.60 11.33 14.61
N GLY A 118 24.45 11.82 15.08
CA GLY A 118 24.18 13.26 15.21
C GLY A 118 24.20 14.01 13.87
N VAL A 119 24.11 13.28 12.75
CA VAL A 119 24.12 13.85 11.39
C VAL A 119 22.77 13.62 10.73
N GLU A 120 22.10 14.69 10.34
CA GLU A 120 20.87 14.62 9.56
C GLU A 120 21.19 14.29 8.09
N HIS A 121 21.18 13.01 7.73
CA HIS A 121 21.20 12.61 6.33
C HIS A 121 19.79 12.74 5.70
N SER A 122 19.50 13.95 5.21
CA SER A 122 18.22 14.33 4.57
C SER A 122 17.79 13.45 3.38
N TYR A 123 18.74 12.76 2.74
CA TYR A 123 18.48 11.97 1.52
C TYR A 123 17.47 10.83 1.73
N TRP A 124 17.45 10.19 2.90
CA TRP A 124 16.51 9.10 3.17
C TRP A 124 15.07 9.59 3.32
N SER A 125 14.87 10.71 4.00
CA SER A 125 13.56 11.34 4.11
C SER A 125 13.05 11.79 2.73
N LEU A 126 13.92 12.39 1.91
CA LEU A 126 13.58 12.78 0.53
C LEU A 126 13.26 11.57 -0.37
N PHE A 127 14.00 10.47 -0.22
CA PHE A 127 13.72 9.23 -0.93
C PHE A 127 12.35 8.66 -0.53
N THR A 128 12.04 8.60 0.77
CA THR A 128 10.73 8.16 1.27
C THR A 128 9.59 9.06 0.78
N ALA A 129 9.79 10.38 0.77
CA ALA A 129 8.85 11.34 0.21
C ALA A 129 8.61 11.12 -1.29
N ALA A 130 9.68 10.88 -2.06
CA ALA A 130 9.59 10.60 -3.49
C ALA A 130 8.82 9.29 -3.78
N VAL A 131 9.06 8.23 -3.01
CA VAL A 131 8.31 6.97 -3.12
C VAL A 131 6.83 7.17 -2.73
N GLY A 132 6.56 7.97 -1.69
CA GLY A 132 5.20 8.37 -1.31
C GLY A 132 4.47 9.11 -2.44
N PHE A 133 5.17 10.04 -3.12
CA PHE A 133 4.64 10.77 -4.27
C PHE A 133 4.34 9.86 -5.46
N ILE A 134 5.19 8.87 -5.74
CA ILE A 134 4.96 7.89 -6.80
C ILE A 134 3.72 7.03 -6.49
N GLN A 135 3.50 6.66 -5.23
CA GLN A 135 2.28 5.95 -4.82
C GLN A 135 1.04 6.83 -4.92
N PHE A 136 1.16 8.10 -4.53
CA PHE A 136 0.10 9.09 -4.68
C PHE A 136 -0.29 9.26 -6.15
N GLN A 137 0.68 9.42 -7.06
CA GLN A 137 0.40 9.47 -8.50
C GLN A 137 -0.22 8.19 -9.03
N GLY A 138 0.24 7.02 -8.57
CA GLY A 138 -0.33 5.73 -8.95
C GLY A 138 -1.83 5.60 -8.61
N ALA A 139 -2.31 6.34 -7.60
CA ALA A 139 -3.73 6.43 -7.30
C ALA A 139 -4.55 7.21 -8.34
N PHE A 140 -3.94 8.07 -9.17
CA PHE A 140 -4.65 8.83 -10.21
C PHE A 140 -4.38 8.30 -11.63
N SER A 141 -3.16 7.87 -11.92
CA SER A 141 -2.74 7.45 -13.27
C SER A 141 -2.81 5.94 -13.52
N ASN A 142 -3.10 5.13 -12.48
CA ASN A 142 -2.94 3.66 -12.49
C ASN A 142 -1.50 3.19 -12.79
N TRP A 143 -0.55 4.11 -12.90
CA TRP A 143 0.84 3.80 -13.16
C TRP A 143 1.59 3.80 -11.83
N CYS A 144 1.89 2.60 -11.34
CA CYS A 144 2.78 2.41 -10.20
C CYS A 144 3.99 1.58 -10.65
N PRO A 145 5.23 2.07 -10.48
CA PRO A 145 6.43 1.34 -10.88
C PRO A 145 6.53 -0.03 -10.21
N SER A 146 6.10 -0.16 -8.96
CA SER A 146 6.08 -1.46 -8.26
C SER A 146 5.13 -2.45 -8.93
N LEU A 147 3.99 -1.98 -9.46
CA LEU A 147 3.03 -2.81 -10.18
C LEU A 147 3.63 -3.32 -11.49
N SER A 148 4.32 -2.44 -12.22
CA SER A 148 5.00 -2.78 -13.47
C SER A 148 6.13 -3.77 -13.23
N PHE A 149 6.91 -3.55 -12.17
CA PHE A 149 7.99 -4.44 -11.74
C PHE A 149 7.46 -5.83 -11.33
N LEU A 150 6.36 -5.89 -10.57
CA LEU A 150 5.76 -7.15 -10.15
C LEU A 150 5.13 -7.93 -11.32
N LYS A 151 4.51 -7.23 -12.28
CA LYS A 151 4.02 -7.84 -13.52
C LYS A 151 5.17 -8.42 -14.34
N TRP A 152 6.29 -7.70 -14.40
CA TRP A 152 7.50 -8.19 -15.05
C TRP A 152 8.07 -9.44 -14.36
N MET A 153 8.02 -9.51 -13.03
CA MET A 153 8.40 -10.71 -12.26
C MET A 153 7.37 -11.86 -12.31
N GLY A 154 6.29 -11.73 -13.10
CA GLY A 154 5.32 -12.81 -13.32
C GLY A 154 4.23 -12.94 -12.25
N ALA A 155 4.03 -11.93 -11.39
CA ALA A 155 2.91 -11.91 -10.45
C ALA A 155 1.57 -11.85 -11.22
N LYS A 156 0.58 -12.66 -10.82
CA LYS A 156 -0.71 -12.77 -11.50
C LYS A 156 -1.73 -11.80 -10.93
N ASP A 157 -2.54 -11.21 -11.80
CA ASP A 157 -3.65 -10.30 -11.45
C ASP A 157 -4.93 -11.12 -11.16
N GLU A 158 -5.67 -10.81 -10.09
CA GLU A 158 -6.89 -11.56 -9.70
C GLU A 158 -7.94 -11.62 -10.82
N ARG A 159 -8.10 -10.54 -11.59
CA ARG A 159 -9.07 -10.48 -12.69
C ARG A 159 -8.82 -11.54 -13.75
N SER A 160 -7.55 -11.84 -14.03
CA SER A 160 -7.16 -12.83 -15.05
C SER A 160 -7.42 -14.28 -14.61
N LEU A 161 -7.47 -14.55 -13.30
CA LEU A 161 -7.76 -15.88 -12.76
C LEU A 161 -9.27 -16.16 -12.73
N ASN A 162 -10.07 -15.14 -12.40
CA ASN A 162 -11.52 -15.29 -12.27
C ASN A 162 -12.22 -15.48 -13.64
N GLU A 163 -11.66 -14.89 -14.69
CA GLU A 163 -12.13 -15.09 -16.08
C GLU A 163 -11.86 -16.52 -16.57
N LYS A 164 -10.76 -17.15 -16.14
CA LYS A 164 -10.46 -18.55 -16.48
C LYS A 164 -11.30 -19.56 -15.71
N SER A 165 -11.72 -19.27 -14.49
CA SER A 165 -12.55 -20.18 -13.69
C SER A 165 -14.03 -20.13 -14.05
N THR A 166 -14.50 -19.08 -14.74
CA THR A 166 -15.87 -18.99 -15.25
C THR A 166 -16.02 -19.58 -16.65
N SER A 167 -14.91 -19.84 -17.34
CA SER A 167 -14.87 -20.50 -18.66
C SER A 167 -14.60 -22.02 -18.62
N SER A 168 -14.45 -22.61 -17.42
CA SER A 168 -14.21 -24.04 -17.19
C SER A 168 -15.34 -24.64 -16.38
#